data_AF-A0A9W6YQI1-F1
#
_entry.id   AF-A0A9W6YQI1-F1
#
_cell.length_a   1.000
_cell.length_b   1.000
_cell.length_c   1.000
_cell.angle_alpha   90.00
_cell.angle_beta   90.00
_cell.angle_gamma   90.00
#
_symmetry.space_group_name_H-M   'P 1'
#
loop_
_entity.id
_entity.type
_entity.pdbx_description
1 polymer ?
#
loop_
_entity_poly.entity_id
_entity_poly.type
_entity_poly.pdbx_seq_one_letter_code
_entity_poly.pdbx_strand_id
1 'polypeptide(L)'
;MATYVLKKSLSAVTDADIMEAVQARCRTLKNEFVPAITSLFRQQLKMDMSIDDCDARIFRYYEDFDGIAEDNGLQGLIGTGNESDTGYKSRLKARCRLLVDGRQPPVLKA
;
A
#
# COMPACT_ATOMS: atom_id res chain seq x y z
N MET A 1 6.47 -1.52 36.20
CA MET A 1 7.74 -1.64 35.45
C MET A 1 7.47 -1.30 33.99
N ALA A 2 7.83 -0.10 33.55
CA ALA A 2 7.67 0.32 32.15
C ALA A 2 9.05 0.71 31.60
N THR A 3 9.96 -0.26 31.52
CA THR A 3 11.34 -0.09 31.04
C THR A 3 11.51 -0.58 29.60
N TYR A 4 10.45 -0.74 28.82
CA TYR A 4 10.53 -1.72 27.73
C TYR A 4 10.98 -1.19 26.37
N VAL A 5 10.80 0.10 26.06
CA VAL A 5 11.10 0.60 24.69
C VAL A 5 12.46 1.26 24.59
N LEU A 6 12.75 2.25 25.44
CA LEU A 6 13.99 3.04 25.35
C LEU A 6 15.13 2.54 26.24
N LYS A 7 14.85 1.62 27.18
CA LYS A 7 15.82 1.06 28.15
C LYS A 7 16.67 2.11 28.90
N LYS A 8 16.13 3.32 29.11
CA LYS A 8 16.74 4.43 29.85
C LYS A 8 15.85 4.85 31.03
N SER A 9 16.42 5.50 32.05
CA SER A 9 15.62 6.11 33.12
C SER A 9 14.86 7.32 32.59
N LEU A 10 13.69 7.63 33.20
CA LEU A 10 12.82 8.72 32.73
C LEU A 10 13.53 10.07 32.64
N SER A 11 14.41 10.37 33.60
CA SER A 11 15.20 11.61 33.64
C SER A 11 16.29 11.69 32.57
N ALA A 12 16.62 10.58 31.90
CA ALA A 12 17.66 10.49 30.87
C ALA A 12 17.08 10.32 29.46
N VAL A 13 15.75 10.28 29.30
CA VAL A 13 15.09 10.23 28.00
C VAL A 13 15.06 11.64 27.40
N THR A 14 15.59 11.77 26.20
CA THR A 14 15.56 13.01 25.42
C THR A 14 14.50 12.95 24.33
N ASP A 15 14.09 14.12 23.80
CA ASP A 15 13.19 14.18 22.64
C ASP A 15 13.77 13.46 21.41
N ALA A 16 15.10 13.46 21.28
CA ALA A 16 15.79 12.74 20.22
C ALA A 16 15.58 11.21 20.33
N ASP A 17 15.66 10.66 21.55
CA ASP A 17 15.42 9.24 21.81
C ASP A 17 13.97 8.84 21.48
N ILE A 18 13.01 9.70 21.84
CA ILE A 18 11.59 9.50 21.52
C ILE A 18 11.39 9.52 20.01
N MET A 19 11.96 10.51 19.33
CA MET A 19 11.83 10.65 17.88
C MET A 19 12.47 9.46 17.15
N GLU A 20 13.61 8.97 17.62
CA GLU A 20 14.26 7.77 17.07
C GLU A 20 13.38 6.53 17.22
N ALA A 21 12.77 6.32 18.39
CA ALA A 21 11.85 5.20 18.61
C ALA A 21 10.58 5.29 17.76
N VAL A 22 10.02 6.49 17.59
CA VAL A 22 8.89 6.74 16.69
C VAL A 22 9.29 6.42 15.26
N GLN A 23 10.43 6.92 14.79
CA GLN A 23 10.93 6.64 13.44
C GLN A 23 11.18 5.14 13.23
N ALA A 24 11.79 4.46 14.20
CA ALA A 24 12.04 3.02 14.13
C ALA A 24 10.73 2.24 14.00
N ARG A 25 9.72 2.54 14.85
CA ARG A 25 8.40 1.93 14.75
C ARG A 25 7.72 2.23 13.42
N CYS A 26 7.76 3.47 12.96
CA CYS A 26 7.19 3.86 11.67
C CYS A 26 7.87 3.13 10.50
N ARG A 27 9.19 2.92 10.54
CA ARG A 27 9.92 2.15 9.53
C ARG A 27 9.51 0.68 9.51
N THR A 28 9.42 0.04 10.68
CA THR A 28 8.98 -1.37 10.77
C THR A 28 7.55 -1.53 10.29
N LEU A 29 6.62 -0.69 10.77
CA LEU A 29 5.23 -0.72 10.34
C LEU A 29 5.11 -0.50 8.83
N LYS A 30 5.80 0.51 8.28
CA LYS A 30 5.77 0.79 6.83
C LYS A 30 6.34 -0.37 6.01
N ASN A 31 7.42 -1.00 6.48
CA ASN A 31 8.07 -2.10 5.79
C ASN A 31 7.32 -3.43 5.87
N GLU A 32 6.52 -3.69 6.90
CA GLU A 32 5.65 -4.88 6.96
C GLU A 32 4.33 -4.65 6.23
N PHE A 33 3.78 -3.45 6.33
CA PHE A 33 2.51 -3.06 5.73
C PHE A 33 2.57 -2.97 4.19
N VAL A 34 3.67 -2.45 3.62
CA VAL A 34 3.83 -2.35 2.15
C VAL A 34 3.88 -3.74 1.46
N PRO A 35 4.67 -4.72 1.95
CA PRO A 35 4.60 -6.10 1.47
C PRO A 35 3.21 -6.71 1.60
N ALA A 36 2.51 -6.46 2.71
CA ALA A 36 1.15 -6.98 2.94
C ALA A 36 0.16 -6.48 1.87
N ILE A 37 0.18 -5.17 1.56
CA ILE A 37 -0.66 -4.60 0.48
C ILE A 37 -0.28 -5.24 -0.87
N THR A 38 1.01 -5.37 -1.16
CA THR A 38 1.45 -5.96 -2.42
C THR A 38 1.01 -7.41 -2.55
N SER A 39 1.07 -8.20 -1.47
CA SER A 39 0.58 -9.58 -1.47
C SER A 39 -0.93 -9.67 -1.61
N LEU A 40 -1.68 -8.76 -0.98
CA LEU A 40 -3.14 -8.70 -1.08
C LEU A 40 -3.58 -8.58 -2.54
N PHE A 41 -3.06 -7.56 -3.24
CA PHE A 41 -3.40 -7.34 -4.64
C PHE A 41 -2.96 -8.50 -5.54
N ARG A 42 -1.78 -9.10 -5.34
CA ARG A 42 -1.38 -10.28 -6.11
C ARG A 42 -2.30 -11.49 -5.93
N GLN A 43 -2.93 -11.63 -4.77
CA GLN A 43 -3.81 -12.76 -4.47
C GLN A 43 -5.22 -12.54 -5.01
N GLN A 44 -5.75 -11.33 -4.84
CA GLN A 44 -7.15 -11.02 -5.12
C GLN A 44 -7.37 -10.41 -6.51
N LEU A 45 -6.45 -9.58 -7.00
CA LEU A 45 -6.60 -8.92 -8.28
C LEU A 45 -6.07 -9.78 -9.42
N LYS A 46 -6.97 -10.22 -10.31
CA LYS A 46 -6.63 -11.06 -11.48
C LYS A 46 -7.41 -10.56 -12.68
N MET A 47 -6.75 -10.52 -13.84
CA MET A 47 -7.43 -10.21 -15.08
C MET A 47 -8.31 -11.39 -15.49
N ASP A 48 -9.60 -11.13 -15.69
CA ASP A 48 -10.55 -12.14 -16.16
C ASP A 48 -10.36 -12.39 -17.66
N MET A 49 -9.70 -13.51 -17.99
CA MET A 49 -9.41 -13.91 -19.36
C MET A 49 -10.63 -14.49 -20.10
N SER A 50 -11.78 -14.67 -19.42
CA SER A 50 -13.03 -15.07 -20.08
C SER A 50 -13.72 -13.91 -20.80
N ILE A 51 -13.31 -12.67 -20.53
CA ILE A 51 -13.79 -11.49 -21.24
C ILE A 51 -13.03 -11.36 -22.56
N ASP A 52 -13.75 -11.52 -23.68
CA ASP A 52 -13.19 -11.48 -25.03
C ASP A 52 -12.76 -10.06 -25.45
N ASP A 53 -13.57 -9.06 -25.10
CA ASP A 53 -13.27 -7.67 -25.42
C ASP A 53 -12.13 -7.14 -24.54
N CYS A 54 -11.02 -6.75 -25.18
CA CYS A 54 -9.81 -6.32 -24.47
C CYS A 54 -10.05 -5.08 -23.61
N ASP A 55 -10.82 -4.11 -24.10
CA ASP A 55 -11.06 -2.87 -23.38
C ASP A 55 -11.94 -3.13 -22.16
N ALA A 56 -13.05 -3.86 -22.32
CA ALA A 56 -13.93 -4.27 -21.23
C ALA A 56 -13.18 -5.07 -20.15
N ARG A 57 -12.27 -5.97 -20.57
CA ARG A 57 -11.43 -6.74 -19.65
C ARG A 57 -10.51 -5.85 -18.82
N ILE A 58 -9.90 -4.86 -19.47
CA ILE A 58 -9.05 -3.89 -18.78
C ILE A 58 -9.91 -3.04 -17.84
N PHE A 59 -11.05 -2.51 -18.29
CA PHE A 59 -11.95 -1.72 -17.44
C PHE A 59 -12.37 -2.49 -16.19
N ARG A 60 -12.80 -3.76 -16.34
CA ARG A 60 -13.14 -4.63 -15.21
C ARG A 60 -11.99 -4.77 -14.22
N TYR A 61 -10.76 -4.97 -14.72
CA TYR A 61 -9.57 -5.08 -13.86
C TYR A 61 -9.30 -3.80 -13.05
N TYR A 62 -9.57 -2.62 -13.61
CA TYR A 62 -9.46 -1.36 -12.87
C TYR A 62 -10.59 -1.20 -11.84
N GLU A 63 -11.82 -1.58 -12.17
CA GLU A 63 -12.94 -1.60 -11.22
C GLU A 63 -12.67 -2.53 -10.04
N ASP A 64 -12.19 -3.75 -10.30
CA ASP A 64 -11.86 -4.72 -9.26
C ASP A 64 -10.72 -4.22 -8.36
N PHE A 65 -9.74 -3.50 -8.91
CA PHE A 65 -8.70 -2.84 -8.12
C PHE A 65 -9.30 -1.82 -7.15
N ASP A 66 -10.21 -0.97 -7.64
CA ASP A 66 -10.87 0.03 -6.80
C ASP A 66 -11.74 -0.61 -5.72
N GLY A 67 -12.50 -1.66 -6.07
CA GLY A 67 -13.26 -2.45 -5.08
C GLY A 67 -12.36 -3.02 -3.97
N ILE A 68 -11.24 -3.66 -4.33
CA ILE A 68 -10.28 -4.17 -3.34
C ILE A 68 -9.72 -3.03 -2.47
N ALA A 69 -9.40 -1.88 -3.07
CA ALA A 69 -8.90 -0.73 -2.32
C ALA A 69 -9.94 -0.18 -1.35
N GLU A 70 -11.21 -0.13 -1.73
CA GLU A 70 -12.32 0.33 -0.89
C GLU A 70 -12.63 -0.63 0.26
N ASP A 71 -12.77 -1.93 -0.05
CA ASP A 71 -13.06 -2.98 0.93
C ASP A 71 -12.00 -3.08 2.03
N ASN A 72 -10.76 -2.70 1.73
CA ASN A 72 -9.63 -2.72 2.65
C ASN A 72 -9.27 -1.34 3.21
N GLY A 73 -10.05 -0.29 2.93
CA GLY A 73 -9.82 1.08 3.44
C GLY A 73 -8.50 1.71 2.97
N LEU A 74 -8.02 1.33 1.78
CA LEU A 74 -6.74 1.77 1.21
C LEU A 74 -6.86 3.05 0.37
N GLN A 75 -8.02 3.72 0.33
CA GLN A 75 -8.21 4.91 -0.51
C GLN A 75 -7.23 6.04 -0.17
N GLY A 76 -6.86 6.20 1.11
CA GLY A 76 -5.87 7.19 1.55
C GLY A 76 -4.43 6.91 1.05
N LEU A 77 -4.16 5.70 0.54
CA LEU A 77 -2.84 5.26 0.10
C LEU A 77 -2.72 5.13 -1.41
N ILE A 78 -3.80 4.69 -2.07
CA ILE A 78 -3.82 4.31 -3.50
C ILE A 78 -5.08 4.78 -4.25
N GLY A 79 -5.94 5.56 -3.59
CA GLY A 79 -7.13 6.16 -4.20
C GLY A 79 -6.77 7.29 -5.18
N THR A 80 -7.73 7.63 -6.03
CA THR A 80 -7.58 8.64 -7.09
C THR A 80 -7.61 10.06 -6.54
N GLY A 81 -8.46 10.38 -5.55
CA GLY A 81 -8.46 11.67 -4.83
C GLY A 81 -8.45 12.92 -5.73
N ASN A 82 -8.17 14.10 -5.16
CA ASN A 82 -7.98 15.32 -5.95
C ASN A 82 -6.50 15.53 -6.28
N GLU A 83 -6.21 16.12 -7.44
CA GLU A 83 -4.83 16.41 -7.85
C GLU A 83 -4.12 17.41 -6.93
N SER A 84 -4.90 18.31 -6.31
CA SER A 84 -4.44 19.30 -5.34
C SER A 84 -4.10 18.70 -3.97
N ASP A 85 -4.49 17.45 -3.70
CA ASP A 85 -4.24 16.82 -2.42
C ASP A 85 -2.75 16.56 -2.22
N THR A 86 -2.29 16.82 -0.99
CA THR A 86 -0.92 16.48 -0.61
C THR A 86 -0.68 14.98 -0.80
N GLY A 87 0.41 14.64 -1.50
CA GLY A 87 0.76 13.25 -1.78
C GLY A 87 0.03 12.60 -2.96
N TYR A 88 -0.79 13.33 -3.74
CA TYR A 88 -1.47 12.80 -4.94
C TYR A 88 -0.52 12.01 -5.86
N LYS A 89 0.61 12.60 -6.26
CA LYS A 89 1.61 11.93 -7.10
C LYS A 89 2.16 10.64 -6.49
N SER A 90 2.36 10.63 -5.17
CA SER A 90 2.85 9.45 -4.46
C SER A 90 1.82 8.33 -4.43
N ARG A 91 0.54 8.65 -4.21
CA ARG A 91 -0.58 7.69 -4.28
C ARG A 91 -0.74 7.13 -5.68
N LEU A 92 -0.72 8.00 -6.70
CA LEU A 92 -0.82 7.60 -8.10
C LEU A 92 0.32 6.67 -8.51
N LYS A 93 1.56 6.96 -8.07
CA LYS A 93 2.71 6.09 -8.28
C LYS A 93 2.53 4.71 -7.62
N ALA A 94 2.05 4.68 -6.38
CA ALA A 94 1.78 3.42 -5.67
C ALA A 94 0.67 2.60 -6.36
N ARG A 95 -0.40 3.27 -6.80
CA ARG A 95 -1.49 2.68 -7.58
C ARG A 95 -0.99 2.05 -8.87
N CYS A 96 -0.26 2.80 -9.69
CA CYS A 96 0.32 2.28 -10.94
C CYS A 96 1.24 1.08 -10.69
N ARG A 97 2.07 1.14 -9.64
CA ARG A 97 2.94 0.02 -9.27
C ARG A 97 2.15 -1.24 -8.96
N LEU A 98 1.09 -1.16 -8.15
CA LEU A 98 0.28 -2.33 -7.80
C LEU A 98 -0.48 -2.90 -9.00
N LEU A 99 -1.02 -2.02 -9.87
CA LEU A 99 -1.70 -2.43 -11.10
C LEU A 99 -0.77 -3.19 -12.06
N VAL A 100 0.52 -2.82 -12.11
CA VAL A 100 1.51 -3.42 -13.02
C VAL A 100 2.19 -4.64 -12.38
N ASP A 101 2.74 -4.50 -11.18
CA ASP A 101 3.47 -5.57 -10.48
C ASP A 101 2.54 -6.74 -10.10
N GLY A 102 1.25 -6.44 -9.90
CA GLY A 102 0.21 -7.39 -9.51
C GLY A 102 -0.39 -8.20 -10.65
N ARG A 103 -0.03 -7.94 -11.92
CA ARG A 103 -0.70 -8.58 -13.08
C ARG A 103 -0.66 -10.11 -12.99
N GLN A 104 -1.84 -10.68 -13.08
CA GLN A 104 -2.09 -12.11 -13.21
C GLN A 104 -3.13 -12.30 -14.32
N PRO A 105 -3.04 -13.37 -15.14
CA PRO A 105 -2.05 -14.45 -15.09
C PRO A 105 -0.62 -14.03 -15.55
N PRO A 106 0.43 -14.83 -15.24
CA PRO A 106 1.82 -14.47 -15.53
C PRO A 106 2.12 -14.23 -17.01
N VAL A 107 1.33 -14.78 -17.93
CA VAL A 107 1.42 -14.57 -19.38
C VAL A 107 1.22 -13.10 -19.78
N LEU A 108 0.63 -12.28 -18.91
CA LEU A 108 0.44 -10.85 -19.13
C LEU A 108 1.63 -10.00 -18.64
N LYS A 109 2.69 -10.62 -18.12
CA LYS A 109 3.93 -9.93 -17.73
C LYS A 109 4.87 -9.92 -18.93
N ALA A 110 5.32 -8.73 -19.31
CA ALA A 110 6.31 -8.51 -20.38
C ALA A 110 7.72 -8.90 -19.93
#